data_AF-A0A533Y578-F1
#
_entry.id   AF-A0A533Y578-F1
#
_cell.length_a   1.000
_cell.length_b   1.000
_cell.length_c   1.000
_cell.angle_alpha   90.00
_cell.angle_beta   90.00
_cell.angle_gamma   90.00
#
_symmetry.space_group_name_H-M   'P 1'
#
loop_
_entity.id
_entity.type
_entity.pdbx_description
1 polymer ?
#
loop_
_entity_poly.entity_id
_entity_poly.type
_entity_poly.pdbx_seq_one_letter_code
_entity_poly.pdbx_strand_id
1 'polypeptide(L)'
;MNATELSELLTPSGFFRFLAQQAKLDPEEVKRIYRLGMPWGLWPPDLDISHEAVEAGVGLFTYLAALQPLIDMDTEGKEAQLTAYEATLIGGEATQPFPAVRAYVEKVAALSGKDEETICSLLHALYVYRRRVGQLSIQKISESSRHRMEQDQADANVKLQRALVVETDQHNGLL
;
A
#
# COMPACT_ATOMS: atom_id res chain seq x y z
N MET A 1 -13.18 -9.73 0.39
CA MET A 1 -13.32 -8.26 0.54
C MET A 1 -12.02 -7.52 0.27
N ASN A 2 -10.88 -8.00 0.76
CA ASN A 2 -9.59 -7.27 0.73
C ASN A 2 -8.96 -7.11 -0.67
N ALA A 3 -9.17 -8.08 -1.58
CA ALA A 3 -8.65 -8.00 -2.95
C ALA A 3 -9.33 -6.91 -3.80
N THR A 4 -10.62 -6.65 -3.56
CA THR A 4 -11.38 -5.58 -4.23
C THR A 4 -10.91 -4.22 -3.76
N GLU A 5 -10.71 -4.06 -2.45
CA GLU A 5 -10.19 -2.83 -1.84
C GLU A 5 -8.79 -2.49 -2.38
N LEU A 6 -7.86 -3.45 -2.39
CA LEU A 6 -6.51 -3.22 -2.92
C LEU A 6 -6.51 -2.82 -4.39
N SER A 7 -7.34 -3.47 -5.20
CA SER A 7 -7.44 -3.16 -6.63
C SER A 7 -8.01 -1.76 -6.85
N GLU A 8 -8.96 -1.33 -6.02
CA GLU A 8 -9.53 0.01 -6.05
C GLU A 8 -8.51 1.07 -5.62
N LEU A 9 -7.77 0.84 -4.52
CA LEU A 9 -6.74 1.75 -4.02
C LEU A 9 -5.62 2.04 -5.02
N LEU A 10 -5.33 1.09 -5.92
CA LEU A 10 -4.31 1.23 -6.97
C LEU A 10 -4.82 1.97 -8.21
N THR A 11 -6.11 2.30 -8.28
CA THR A 11 -6.64 3.19 -9.32
C THR A 11 -6.46 4.66 -8.92
N PRO A 12 -6.26 5.59 -9.88
CA PRO A 12 -6.21 7.02 -9.55
C PRO A 12 -7.45 7.51 -8.79
N SER A 13 -8.64 7.04 -9.16
CA SER A 13 -9.89 7.42 -8.50
C SER A 13 -9.98 6.90 -7.07
N GLY A 14 -9.59 5.64 -6.83
CA GLY A 14 -9.58 5.06 -5.49
C GLY A 14 -8.51 5.70 -4.60
N PHE A 15 -7.33 5.99 -5.15
CA PHE A 15 -6.27 6.74 -4.46
C PHE A 15 -6.77 8.10 -3.96
N PHE A 16 -7.29 8.96 -4.84
CA PHE A 16 -7.75 10.29 -4.43
C PHE A 16 -8.97 10.24 -3.51
N ARG A 17 -9.87 9.25 -3.69
CA ARG A 17 -11.00 9.06 -2.78
C ARG A 17 -10.53 8.65 -1.38
N PHE A 18 -9.54 7.76 -1.28
CA PHE A 18 -8.97 7.35 -0.02
C PHE A 18 -8.34 8.53 0.71
N LEU A 19 -7.50 9.30 0.02
CA LEU A 19 -6.86 10.49 0.60
C LEU A 19 -7.89 11.52 1.06
N ALA A 20 -8.93 11.77 0.26
CA ALA A 20 -10.04 12.66 0.62
C ALA A 20 -10.77 12.21 1.89
N GLN A 21 -11.02 10.91 2.04
CA GLN A 21 -11.65 10.36 3.23
C GLN A 21 -10.75 10.52 4.47
N GLN A 22 -9.45 10.25 4.35
CA GLN A 22 -8.51 10.36 5.47
C GLN A 22 -8.28 11.83 5.88
N ALA A 23 -8.07 12.72 4.91
CA ALA A 23 -7.81 14.14 5.14
C ALA A 23 -9.10 14.95 5.38
N LYS A 24 -10.29 14.35 5.23
CA LYS A 24 -11.60 15.02 5.33
C LYS A 24 -11.75 16.20 4.37
N LEU A 25 -11.28 16.01 3.13
CA LEU A 25 -11.33 17.00 2.06
C LEU A 25 -12.17 16.49 0.88
N ASP A 26 -12.51 17.39 -0.04
CA ASP A 26 -13.11 17.00 -1.31
C ASP A 26 -12.09 16.27 -2.23
N PRO A 27 -12.46 15.20 -2.95
CA PRO A 27 -11.55 14.48 -3.84
C PRO A 27 -10.88 15.31 -4.93
N GLU A 28 -11.58 16.26 -5.54
CA GLU A 28 -10.98 17.13 -6.56
C GLU A 28 -10.07 18.18 -5.93
N GLU A 29 -10.39 18.64 -4.73
CA GLU A 29 -9.48 19.47 -3.94
C GLU A 29 -8.19 18.73 -3.60
N VAL A 30 -8.28 17.50 -3.08
CA VAL A 30 -7.12 16.66 -2.79
C VAL A 30 -6.27 16.44 -4.03
N LYS A 31 -6.88 16.09 -5.15
CA LYS A 31 -6.19 15.88 -6.42
C LYS A 31 -5.47 17.14 -6.91
N ARG A 32 -6.06 18.32 -6.72
CA ARG A 32 -5.42 19.61 -7.03
C ARG A 32 -4.19 19.84 -6.14
N ILE A 33 -4.33 19.69 -4.82
CA ILE A 33 -3.22 19.86 -3.86
C ILE A 33 -2.12 18.84 -4.15
N TYR A 34 -2.48 17.56 -4.36
CA TYR A 34 -1.57 16.48 -4.68
C TYR A 34 -0.69 16.81 -5.89
N ARG A 35 -1.28 17.32 -6.97
CA ARG A 35 -0.53 17.72 -8.18
C ARG A 35 0.44 18.87 -7.92
N LEU A 36 0.10 19.82 -7.05
CA LEU A 36 0.96 20.95 -6.71
C LEU A 36 2.12 20.56 -5.79
N GLY A 37 1.94 19.52 -4.98
CA GLY A 37 3.00 19.00 -4.10
C GLY A 37 4.01 18.09 -4.79
N MET A 38 3.69 17.52 -5.95
CA MET A 38 4.58 16.58 -6.62
C MET A 38 6.00 17.17 -6.89
N PRO A 39 7.08 16.41 -6.61
CA PRO A 39 7.08 15.11 -5.95
C PRO A 39 6.91 15.22 -4.42
N TRP A 40 6.11 14.31 -3.84
CA TRP A 40 5.87 14.25 -2.39
C TRP A 40 7.05 13.69 -1.58
N GLY A 41 8.16 13.31 -2.23
CA GLY A 41 9.34 12.75 -1.55
C GLY A 41 9.07 11.38 -0.91
N LEU A 42 8.06 10.68 -1.41
CA LEU A 42 7.64 9.38 -0.90
C LEU A 42 8.00 8.30 -1.93
N TRP A 43 8.79 7.29 -1.53
CA TRP A 43 9.18 6.17 -2.39
C TRP A 43 8.58 4.85 -1.88
N PRO A 44 8.09 3.96 -2.73
CA PRO A 44 7.94 4.08 -4.19
C PRO A 44 6.80 5.06 -4.59
N PRO A 45 6.79 5.70 -5.78
CA PRO A 45 5.75 6.65 -6.16
C PRO A 45 4.34 6.03 -6.19
N ASP A 46 3.32 6.76 -5.72
CA ASP A 46 1.99 6.17 -5.49
C ASP A 46 1.23 5.78 -6.79
N LEU A 47 1.57 6.37 -7.93
CA LEU A 47 0.84 6.20 -9.20
C LEU A 47 1.63 5.51 -10.32
N ASP A 48 2.93 5.22 -10.13
CA ASP A 48 3.80 4.67 -11.20
C ASP A 48 4.57 3.41 -10.79
N ILE A 49 4.09 2.73 -9.75
CA ILE A 49 4.78 1.55 -9.19
C ILE A 49 4.73 0.30 -10.08
N SER A 50 3.86 0.30 -11.09
CA SER A 50 3.69 -0.85 -11.98
C SER A 50 4.90 -1.06 -12.88
N HIS A 51 5.60 0.02 -13.26
CA HIS A 51 6.80 -0.07 -14.09
C HIS A 51 7.95 -0.75 -13.35
N GLU A 52 8.23 -0.32 -12.12
CA GLU A 52 9.30 -0.90 -11.29
C GLU A 52 9.09 -2.40 -11.03
N ALA A 53 7.85 -2.82 -10.79
CA ALA A 53 7.52 -4.23 -10.61
C ALA A 53 7.82 -5.06 -11.87
N VAL A 54 7.50 -4.52 -13.06
CA VAL A 54 7.77 -5.16 -14.34
C VAL A 54 9.27 -5.26 -14.60
N GLU A 55 10.04 -4.19 -14.34
CA GLU A 55 11.50 -4.20 -14.47
C GLU A 55 12.16 -5.21 -13.54
N ALA A 56 11.62 -5.38 -12.32
CA ALA A 56 12.05 -6.38 -11.37
C ALA A 56 11.60 -7.82 -11.71
N GLY A 57 10.78 -8.00 -12.76
CA GLY A 57 10.30 -9.32 -13.20
C GLY A 57 9.34 -10.00 -12.22
N VAL A 58 8.70 -9.24 -11.33
CA VAL A 58 7.80 -9.77 -10.28
C VAL A 58 6.39 -9.19 -10.43
N GLY A 59 5.39 -9.92 -9.91
CA GLY A 59 4.02 -9.39 -9.86
C GLY A 59 3.93 -8.15 -8.95
N LEU A 60 3.11 -7.17 -9.32
CA LEU A 60 2.93 -5.90 -8.58
C LEU A 60 2.71 -6.10 -7.07
N PHE A 61 1.83 -7.03 -6.68
CA PHE A 61 1.58 -7.28 -5.26
C PHE A 61 2.78 -7.89 -4.55
N THR A 62 3.54 -8.76 -5.23
CA THR A 62 4.80 -9.31 -4.71
C THR A 62 5.84 -8.22 -4.51
N TYR A 63 5.95 -7.30 -5.45
CA TYR A 63 6.82 -6.13 -5.33
C TYR A 63 6.42 -5.28 -4.12
N LEU A 64 5.16 -4.85 -4.06
CA LEU A 64 4.60 -4.04 -2.97
C LEU A 64 4.79 -4.69 -1.58
N ALA A 65 4.53 -6.00 -1.47
CA ALA A 65 4.70 -6.72 -0.22
C ALA A 65 6.17 -6.81 0.20
N ALA A 66 7.09 -7.00 -0.75
CA ALA A 66 8.53 -7.01 -0.47
C ALA A 66 9.04 -5.65 0.01
N LEU A 67 8.42 -4.55 -0.44
CA LEU A 67 8.76 -3.20 -0.01
C LEU A 67 8.18 -2.80 1.35
N GLN A 68 7.21 -3.55 1.90
CA GLN A 68 6.53 -3.18 3.14
C GLN A 68 7.47 -2.82 4.31
N PRO A 69 8.55 -3.58 4.61
CA PRO A 69 9.45 -3.22 5.70
C PRO A 69 10.16 -1.87 5.49
N LEU A 70 10.50 -1.55 4.24
CA LEU A 70 11.11 -0.28 3.88
C LEU A 70 10.10 0.86 3.96
N ILE A 71 8.86 0.60 3.55
CA ILE A 71 7.74 1.54 3.65
C ILE A 71 7.44 1.87 5.11
N ASP A 72 7.40 0.86 5.99
CA ASP A 72 7.15 1.07 7.42
C ASP A 72 8.24 1.94 8.06
N MET A 73 9.52 1.62 7.81
CA MET A 73 10.64 2.40 8.33
C MET A 73 10.64 3.85 7.82
N ASP A 74 10.40 4.08 6.51
CA ASP A 74 10.32 5.44 5.94
C ASP A 74 9.12 6.21 6.50
N THR A 75 7.97 5.54 6.63
CA THR A 75 6.73 6.14 7.12
C THR A 75 6.84 6.53 8.59
N GLU A 76 7.33 5.65 9.47
CA GLU A 76 7.52 5.94 10.89
C GLU A 76 8.44 7.15 11.09
N GLY A 77 9.57 7.17 10.39
CA GLY A 77 10.52 8.28 10.46
C GLY A 77 9.89 9.59 10.03
N LYS A 78 9.22 9.64 8.87
CA LYS A 78 8.64 10.87 8.33
C LYS A 78 7.38 11.33 9.08
N GLU A 79 6.56 10.41 9.58
CA GLU A 79 5.37 10.71 10.38
C GLU A 79 5.76 11.33 11.73
N ALA A 80 6.87 10.87 12.34
CA ALA A 80 7.42 11.50 13.54
C ALA A 80 7.90 12.93 13.27
N GLN A 81 8.57 13.16 12.14
CA GLN A 81 9.01 14.51 11.73
C GLN A 81 7.82 15.45 11.48
N LEU A 82 6.76 14.93 10.85
CA LEU A 82 5.54 15.68 10.59
C LEU A 82 4.82 16.05 11.89
N THR A 83 4.66 15.09 12.80
CA THR A 83 4.06 15.31 14.13
C THR A 83 4.84 16.37 14.92
N ALA A 84 6.17 16.32 14.88
CA ALA A 84 7.02 17.32 15.53
C ALA A 84 6.81 18.73 14.94
N TYR A 85 6.62 18.82 13.62
CA TYR A 85 6.31 20.09 12.96
C TYR A 85 4.91 20.60 13.31
N GLU A 86 3.89 19.74 13.32
CA GLU A 86 2.52 20.10 13.72
C GLU A 86 2.47 20.68 15.14
N ALA A 87 3.26 20.13 16.07
CA ALA A 87 3.38 20.68 17.42
C ALA A 87 3.84 22.16 17.42
N THR A 88 4.66 22.56 16.45
CA THR A 88 5.10 23.97 16.31
C THR A 88 3.99 24.90 15.81
N LEU A 89 2.98 24.37 15.09
CA LEU A 89 1.83 25.16 14.61
C LEU A 89 0.91 25.60 15.76
N ILE A 90 0.89 24.84 16.85
CA ILE A 90 0.05 25.08 18.04
C ILE A 90 0.81 25.89 19.11
N GLY A 91 2.03 26.36 18.81
CA GLY A 91 2.87 27.12 19.74
C GLY A 91 3.67 26.27 20.73
N GLY A 92 3.87 24.98 20.45
CA GLY A 92 4.74 24.10 21.24
C GLY A 92 6.23 24.45 21.09
N GLU A 93 7.03 24.11 22.12
CA GLU A 93 8.48 24.25 22.08
C GLU A 93 9.09 23.37 20.98
N ALA A 94 9.81 24.00 20.06
CA ALA A 94 10.40 23.30 18.93
C ALA A 94 11.64 22.51 19.36
N THR A 95 11.50 21.19 19.56
CA THR A 95 12.62 20.29 19.28
C THR A 95 12.89 20.40 17.78
N GLN A 96 14.07 20.93 17.42
CA GLN A 96 14.41 21.43 16.08
C GLN A 96 13.61 20.78 14.94
N PRO A 97 12.74 21.53 14.25
CA PRO A 97 11.95 20.97 13.18
C PRO A 97 12.89 20.55 12.05
N PHE A 98 12.67 19.36 11.51
CA PHE A 98 13.40 18.88 10.35
C PHE A 98 13.16 19.86 9.19
N PRO A 99 14.17 20.64 8.75
CA PRO A 99 13.94 21.80 7.88
C PRO A 99 13.26 21.44 6.57
N ALA A 100 13.47 20.20 6.10
CA ALA A 100 12.89 19.69 4.86
C ALA A 100 11.37 19.54 4.93
N VAL A 101 10.81 19.02 6.03
CA VAL A 101 9.35 18.81 6.17
C VAL A 101 8.65 20.16 6.25
N ARG A 102 9.15 21.07 7.07
CA ARG A 102 8.64 22.45 7.18
C ARG A 102 8.65 23.15 5.82
N ALA A 103 9.81 23.22 5.16
CA ALA A 103 9.94 23.89 3.87
C ALA A 103 9.02 23.28 2.80
N TYR A 104 8.82 21.97 2.85
CA TYR A 104 7.90 21.29 1.95
C TYR A 104 6.44 21.65 2.25
N VAL A 105 6.00 21.57 3.51
CA VAL A 105 4.61 21.90 3.90
C VAL A 105 4.29 23.36 3.58
N GLU A 106 5.14 24.29 3.99
CA GLU A 106 4.97 25.73 3.72
C GLU A 106 4.89 26.01 2.21
N LYS A 107 5.73 25.35 1.40
CA LYS A 107 5.69 25.48 -0.06
C LYS A 107 4.36 25.01 -0.63
N VAL A 108 3.87 23.83 -0.24
CA VAL A 108 2.61 23.29 -0.80
C VAL A 108 1.40 24.09 -0.30
N ALA A 109 1.43 24.55 0.96
CA ALA A 109 0.43 25.45 1.53
C ALA A 109 0.33 26.74 0.69
N ALA A 110 1.48 27.39 0.43
CA ALA A 110 1.54 28.59 -0.39
C ALA A 110 1.06 28.37 -1.84
N LEU A 111 1.43 27.26 -2.47
CA LEU A 111 1.01 26.94 -3.85
C LEU A 111 -0.48 26.63 -3.97
N SER A 112 -1.05 25.96 -2.96
CA SER A 112 -2.45 25.51 -2.98
C SER A 112 -3.43 26.54 -2.39
N GLY A 113 -2.92 27.55 -1.68
CA GLY A 113 -3.73 28.50 -0.92
C GLY A 113 -4.39 27.87 0.31
N LYS A 114 -3.81 26.79 0.83
CA LYS A 114 -4.27 26.09 2.03
C LYS A 114 -3.37 26.39 3.22
N ASP A 115 -3.90 26.21 4.41
CA ASP A 115 -3.13 26.21 5.64
C ASP A 115 -2.22 24.98 5.73
N GLU A 116 -1.19 25.10 6.57
CA GLU A 116 -0.17 24.06 6.79
C GLU A 116 -0.77 22.79 7.41
N GLU A 117 -1.79 22.91 8.27
CA GLU A 117 -2.49 21.79 8.91
C GLU A 117 -3.20 20.90 7.88
N THR A 118 -3.83 21.50 6.86
CA THR A 118 -4.44 20.79 5.73
C THR A 118 -3.39 19.99 4.96
N ILE A 119 -2.20 20.56 4.75
CA ILE A 119 -1.11 19.86 4.04
C ILE A 119 -0.55 18.72 4.90
N CYS A 120 -0.37 18.92 6.21
CA CYS A 120 0.02 17.86 7.13
C CYS A 120 -1.00 16.71 7.14
N SER A 121 -2.30 17.03 7.17
CA SER A 121 -3.38 16.03 7.08
C SER A 121 -3.29 15.18 5.80
N LEU A 122 -2.93 15.81 4.67
CA LEU A 122 -2.74 15.09 3.41
C LEU A 122 -1.48 14.22 3.43
N LEU A 123 -0.38 14.67 4.05
CA LEU A 123 0.82 13.86 4.24
C LEU A 123 0.54 12.63 5.11
N HIS A 124 -0.17 12.80 6.23
CA HIS A 124 -0.64 11.69 7.07
C HIS A 124 -1.49 10.70 6.26
N ALA A 125 -2.43 11.21 5.45
CA ALA A 125 -3.24 10.37 4.57
C ALA A 125 -2.40 9.56 3.57
N LEU A 126 -1.32 10.13 3.01
CA LEU A 126 -0.39 9.44 2.13
C LEU A 126 0.39 8.33 2.86
N TYR A 127 0.85 8.58 4.08
CA TYR A 127 1.49 7.58 4.92
C TYR A 127 0.56 6.40 5.25
N VAL A 128 -0.69 6.70 5.61
CA VAL A 128 -1.71 5.68 5.87
C VAL A 128 -2.02 4.88 4.61
N TYR A 129 -2.13 5.53 3.45
CA TYR A 129 -2.35 4.86 2.16
C TYR A 129 -1.29 3.80 1.88
N ARG A 130 -0.01 4.14 2.07
CA ARG A 130 1.11 3.24 1.81
C ARG A 130 1.12 2.02 2.70
N ARG A 131 0.98 2.25 4.01
CA ARG A 131 0.87 1.16 4.99
C ARG A 131 -0.29 0.23 4.62
N ARG A 132 -1.43 0.79 4.22
CA ARG A 132 -2.61 0.01 3.82
C ARG A 132 -2.36 -0.82 2.56
N VAL A 133 -1.79 -0.23 1.51
CA VAL A 133 -1.51 -0.90 0.23
C VAL A 133 -0.56 -2.08 0.41
N GLY A 134 0.54 -1.91 1.15
CA GLY A 134 1.50 -3.00 1.30
C GLY A 134 1.01 -4.08 2.30
N GLN A 135 0.25 -3.73 3.35
CA GLN A 135 -0.45 -4.71 4.19
C GLN A 135 -1.43 -5.57 3.38
N LEU A 136 -2.27 -4.93 2.56
CA LEU A 136 -3.21 -5.65 1.69
C LEU A 136 -2.47 -6.51 0.64
N SER A 137 -1.30 -6.07 0.18
CA SER A 137 -0.47 -6.82 -0.76
C SER A 137 0.10 -8.09 -0.11
N ILE A 138 0.58 -8.02 1.13
CA ILE A 138 1.01 -9.19 1.92
C ILE A 138 -0.14 -10.18 2.10
N GLN A 139 -1.32 -9.68 2.47
CA GLN A 139 -2.51 -10.51 2.63
C GLN A 139 -2.87 -11.23 1.33
N LYS A 140 -2.88 -10.52 0.20
CA LYS A 140 -3.20 -11.08 -1.11
C LYS A 140 -2.23 -12.18 -1.55
N ILE A 141 -0.94 -12.03 -1.29
CA ILE A 141 0.05 -13.08 -1.60
C ILE A 141 -0.16 -14.29 -0.70
N SER A 142 -0.38 -14.06 0.59
CA SER A 142 -0.58 -15.13 1.58
C SER A 142 -1.83 -15.96 1.23
N GLU A 143 -2.93 -15.31 0.85
CA GLU A 143 -4.15 -15.95 0.36
C GLU A 143 -3.87 -16.74 -0.93
N SER A 144 -3.17 -16.14 -1.90
CA SER A 144 -2.87 -16.80 -3.19
C SER A 144 -2.01 -18.05 -3.02
N SER A 145 -0.99 -17.97 -2.16
CA SER A 145 -0.11 -19.11 -1.85
C SER A 145 -0.88 -20.23 -1.17
N ARG A 146 -1.77 -19.90 -0.22
CA ARG A 146 -2.61 -20.87 0.46
C ARG A 146 -3.57 -21.59 -0.51
N HIS A 147 -4.23 -20.86 -1.40
CA HIS A 147 -5.12 -21.48 -2.40
C HIS A 147 -4.37 -22.43 -3.34
N ARG A 148 -3.14 -22.08 -3.76
CA ARG A 148 -2.31 -22.98 -4.57
C ARG A 148 -1.99 -24.27 -3.81
N MET A 149 -1.57 -24.16 -2.55
CA MET A 149 -1.29 -25.34 -1.72
C MET A 149 -2.53 -26.23 -1.53
N GLU A 150 -3.70 -25.64 -1.30
CA GLU A 150 -4.97 -26.38 -1.18
C GLU A 150 -5.33 -27.10 -2.50
N GLN A 151 -5.09 -26.46 -3.65
CA GLN A 151 -5.33 -27.05 -4.96
C GLN A 151 -4.34 -28.20 -5.27
N ASP A 152 -3.04 -28.00 -5.01
CA ASP A 152 -2.01 -29.02 -5.19
C ASP A 152 -2.29 -30.26 -4.32
N GLN A 153 -2.77 -30.05 -3.09
CA GLN A 153 -3.19 -31.11 -2.18
C GLN A 153 -4.42 -31.87 -2.71
N ALA A 154 -5.41 -31.15 -3.26
CA ALA A 154 -6.60 -31.77 -3.86
C ALA A 154 -6.23 -32.62 -5.09
N ASP A 155 -5.37 -32.12 -5.96
CA ASP A 155 -4.89 -32.84 -7.15
C ASP A 155 -4.08 -34.08 -6.77
N ALA A 156 -3.23 -33.99 -5.74
CA ALA A 156 -2.50 -35.14 -5.20
C ALA A 156 -3.46 -36.19 -4.63
N ASN A 157 -4.47 -35.79 -3.87
CA ASN A 157 -5.48 -36.70 -3.33
C ASN A 157 -6.28 -37.41 -4.43
N VAL A 158 -6.66 -36.70 -5.49
CA VAL A 158 -7.35 -37.31 -6.65
C VAL A 158 -6.45 -38.33 -7.35
N LYS A 159 -5.16 -38.03 -7.52
CA LYS A 159 -4.19 -38.99 -8.08
C LYS A 159 -4.05 -40.24 -7.22
N LEU A 160 -3.97 -40.07 -5.90
CA LEU A 160 -3.90 -41.19 -4.95
C LEU A 160 -5.16 -42.05 -5.00
N GLN A 161 -6.35 -41.44 -5.00
CA GLN A 161 -7.62 -42.17 -5.11
C GLN A 161 -7.70 -42.97 -6.41
N ARG A 162 -7.30 -42.38 -7.55
CA ARG A 162 -7.25 -43.09 -8.83
C ARG A 162 -6.26 -44.26 -8.81
N ALA A 163 -5.08 -44.08 -8.24
CA ALA A 163 -4.09 -45.16 -8.10
C ALA A 163 -4.62 -46.31 -7.22
N LEU A 164 -5.28 -45.98 -6.11
CA LEU A 164 -5.84 -46.98 -5.19
C LEU A 164 -6.96 -47.81 -5.85
N VAL A 165 -7.83 -47.18 -6.65
CA VAL A 165 -8.87 -47.89 -7.42
C VAL A 165 -8.24 -48.85 -8.43
N VAL A 166 -7.21 -48.40 -9.17
CA VAL A 166 -6.50 -49.26 -10.14
C VAL A 166 -5.83 -50.45 -9.45
N GLU A 167 -5.19 -50.27 -8.31
CA GLU A 167 -4.61 -51.40 -7.54
C GLU A 167 -5.69 -52.36 -7.03
N THR A 168 -6.82 -51.84 -6.56
CA THR A 168 -7.93 -52.67 -6.06
C THR A 168 -8.56 -53.50 -7.18
N ASP A 169 -8.74 -52.92 -8.38
CA ASP A 169 -9.26 -53.62 -9.55
C ASP A 169 -8.29 -54.69 -10.08
N GLN A 170 -6.97 -54.43 -10.05
CA GLN A 170 -5.96 -55.42 -10.40
C GLN A 170 -5.93 -56.60 -9.43
N HIS A 171 -6.11 -56.34 -8.13
CA HIS A 171 -6.15 -57.39 -7.12
C HIS A 171 -7.42 -58.25 -7.23
N ASN A 172 -8.56 -57.65 -7.57
CA ASN A 172 -9.83 -58.35 -7.76
C ASN A 172 -9.94 -59.12 -9.09
N GLY A 173 -9.20 -58.72 -10.13
CA GLY A 173 -9.16 -59.42 -11.43
C GLY A 173 -8.23 -60.63 -11.50
N LEU A 174 -7.50 -60.94 -10.43
CA LEU A 174 -6.57 -62.08 -10.30
C LEU A 174 -7.14 -63.23 -9.44
N LEU A 175 -8.41 -63.17 -9.06
CA LEU A 175 -9.19 -64.24 -8.40
C LEU A 175 -10.18 -64.86 -9.38
#